data_AF-A0AAD5L6V4-F1
#
_entry.id   AF-A0AAD5L6V4-F1
#
_cell.length_a   1.000
_cell.length_b   1.000
_cell.length_c   1.000
_cell.angle_alpha   90.00
_cell.angle_beta   90.00
_cell.angle_gamma   90.00
#
_symmetry.space_group_name_H-M   'P 1'
#
loop_
_entity.id
_entity.type
_entity.pdbx_description
1 polymer ?
#
loop_
_entity_poly.entity_id
_entity_poly.type
_entity_poly.pdbx_seq_one_letter_code
_entity_poly.pdbx_strand_id
1 'polypeptide(L)'
;MHEGRDFARFLGDEGAAAFYAQQAANLDARIKSFWNAGAQSIQTTLNGRLLDAAIPLGVVHGDLNDGLFSASDDRTLSSFYSLEDGFIREYTLNQRVKTDATGLPLSVAIGRYYGDVYDGSSMPMPGKTLGNPWYLCTAIVAETTYRAATAYIKAGAIKVTALNQRLFNGPQPAGLGLNVAQGTYASTSPEFKRIVSELTTYADKHIRRIKFHGAANFHLNEQYNRDTGFAQGVNDLTWSYAAMLSANAAREELKALSA
;
A
#
# COMPACT_ATOMS: atom_id res chain seq x y z
N MET A 1 14.25 13.80 9.26
CA MET A 1 15.62 14.38 9.24
C MET A 1 15.79 15.38 8.10
N HIS A 2 15.45 15.03 6.84
CA HIS A 2 15.53 15.97 5.70
C HIS A 2 14.75 17.27 5.92
N GLU A 3 13.47 17.21 6.28
CA GLU A 3 12.68 18.43 6.54
C GLU A 3 13.23 19.24 7.73
N GLY A 4 13.71 18.56 8.78
CA GLY A 4 14.36 19.21 9.92
C GLY A 4 15.65 19.96 9.54
N ARG A 5 16.47 19.39 8.63
CA ARG A 5 17.62 20.08 8.04
C ARG A 5 17.19 21.37 7.34
N ASP A 6 16.16 21.29 6.50
CA ASP A 6 15.72 22.42 5.69
C ASP A 6 15.10 23.52 6.56
N PHE A 7 14.35 23.14 7.60
CA PHE A 7 13.84 24.07 8.59
C PHE A 7 14.95 24.74 9.41
N ALA A 8 15.97 23.98 9.84
CA ALA A 8 17.11 24.55 10.57
C ALA A 8 17.88 25.58 9.72
N ARG A 9 18.10 25.30 8.43
CA ARG A 9 18.67 26.27 7.47
C ARG A 9 17.81 27.52 7.33
N PHE A 10 16.50 27.34 7.21
CA PHE A 10 15.56 28.46 7.13
C PHE A 10 15.66 29.39 8.36
N LEU A 11 15.92 28.84 9.53
CA LEU A 11 16.12 29.60 10.78
C LEU A 11 17.56 30.12 10.98
N GLY A 12 18.49 29.81 10.09
CA GLY A 12 19.91 30.19 10.21
C GLY A 12 20.72 29.36 11.22
N ASP A 13 20.18 28.23 11.69
CA ASP A 13 20.91 27.28 12.54
C ASP A 13 21.67 26.25 11.67
N GLU A 14 22.81 26.69 11.13
CA GLU A 14 23.66 25.87 10.26
C GLU A 14 24.25 24.65 11.00
N GLY A 15 24.44 24.74 12.31
CA GLY A 15 24.96 23.64 13.13
C GLY A 15 23.96 22.48 13.20
N ALA A 16 22.70 22.79 13.55
CA ALA A 16 21.63 21.80 13.56
C ALA A 16 21.34 21.27 12.15
N ALA A 17 21.34 22.15 11.12
CA ALA A 17 21.16 21.74 9.74
C ALA A 17 22.21 20.70 9.28
N ALA A 18 23.49 20.97 9.55
CA ALA A 18 24.57 20.04 9.22
C ALA A 18 24.41 18.70 9.96
N PHE A 19 24.05 18.73 11.24
CA PHE A 19 23.79 17.52 12.03
C PHE A 19 22.63 16.70 11.44
N TYR A 20 21.50 17.32 11.15
CA TYR A 20 20.34 16.64 10.56
C TYR A 20 20.63 16.09 9.16
N ALA A 21 21.42 16.80 8.36
CA ALA A 21 21.85 16.30 7.05
C ALA A 21 22.69 15.02 7.18
N GLN A 22 23.61 14.97 8.15
CA GLN A 22 24.41 13.77 8.42
C GLN A 22 23.53 12.60 8.88
N GLN A 23 22.57 12.85 9.79
CA GLN A 23 21.66 11.81 10.25
C GLN A 23 20.73 11.33 9.13
N ALA A 24 20.28 12.22 8.25
CA ALA A 24 19.49 11.86 7.07
C ALA A 24 20.28 10.88 6.17
N ALA A 25 21.53 11.21 5.82
CA ALA A 25 22.34 10.32 4.99
C ALA A 25 22.56 8.93 5.62
N ASN A 26 22.75 8.86 6.94
CA ASN A 26 22.87 7.59 7.66
C ASN A 26 21.56 6.77 7.61
N LEU A 27 20.41 7.44 7.77
CA LEU A 27 19.10 6.79 7.69
C LEU A 27 18.79 6.34 6.26
N ASP A 28 19.09 7.14 5.24
CA ASP A 28 18.88 6.79 3.84
C ASP A 28 19.67 5.52 3.46
N ALA A 29 20.93 5.43 3.90
CA ALA A 29 21.75 4.24 3.73
C ALA A 29 21.15 3.02 4.44
N ARG A 30 20.59 3.22 5.64
CA ARG A 30 19.94 2.15 6.41
C ARG A 30 18.61 1.70 5.80
N ILE A 31 17.79 2.62 5.29
CA ILE A 31 16.52 2.29 4.62
C ILE A 31 16.78 1.40 3.41
N LYS A 32 17.81 1.71 2.61
CA LYS A 32 18.20 0.89 1.45
C LYS A 32 18.52 -0.56 1.81
N SER A 33 19.00 -0.84 3.03
CA SER A 33 19.32 -2.21 3.46
C SER A 33 18.09 -3.08 3.72
N PHE A 34 16.88 -2.52 3.74
CA PHE A 34 15.64 -3.30 3.89
C PHE A 34 15.20 -3.95 2.58
N TRP A 35 15.78 -3.59 1.43
CA TRP A 35 15.53 -4.35 0.20
C TRP A 35 16.18 -5.74 0.27
N ASN A 36 15.36 -6.79 0.16
CA ASN A 36 15.84 -8.15 0.04
C ASN A 36 15.68 -8.64 -1.41
N ALA A 37 16.80 -8.71 -2.12
CA ALA A 37 16.84 -9.16 -3.52
C ALA A 37 16.40 -10.62 -3.70
N GLY A 38 16.67 -11.50 -2.72
CA GLY A 38 16.29 -12.92 -2.79
C GLY A 38 14.79 -13.14 -2.63
N ALA A 39 14.14 -12.38 -1.74
CA ALA A 39 12.69 -12.36 -1.58
C ALA A 39 11.98 -11.48 -2.62
N GLN A 40 12.73 -10.62 -3.33
CA GLN A 40 12.22 -9.58 -4.23
C GLN A 40 11.18 -8.68 -3.55
N SER A 41 11.41 -8.39 -2.26
CA SER A 41 10.55 -7.54 -1.44
C SER A 41 11.34 -6.67 -0.46
N ILE A 42 10.74 -5.57 -0.07
CA ILE A 42 11.16 -4.74 1.06
C ILE A 42 10.81 -5.49 2.34
N GLN A 43 11.76 -5.61 3.26
CA GLN A 43 11.56 -6.16 4.58
C GLN A 43 10.98 -5.09 5.50
N THR A 44 10.11 -5.47 6.43
CA THR A 44 9.64 -4.56 7.47
C THR A 44 10.62 -4.51 8.64
N THR A 45 11.20 -5.66 9.00
CA THR A 45 12.28 -5.75 9.99
C THR A 45 13.44 -6.56 9.43
N LEU A 46 14.67 -6.08 9.62
CA LEU A 46 15.88 -6.80 9.21
C LEU A 46 15.97 -8.11 9.98
N ASN A 47 16.18 -9.22 9.27
CA ASN A 47 16.25 -10.59 9.80
C ASN A 47 14.97 -11.09 10.52
N GLY A 48 13.81 -10.53 10.17
CA GLY A 48 12.56 -10.92 10.79
C GLY A 48 11.40 -10.92 9.81
N ARG A 49 10.45 -10.01 10.03
CA ARG A 49 9.20 -9.92 9.28
C ARG A 49 9.47 -9.37 7.89
N LEU A 50 9.22 -10.20 6.89
CA LEU A 50 9.44 -9.85 5.49
C LEU A 50 8.34 -8.94 4.96
N LEU A 51 7.07 -9.26 5.18
CA LEU A 51 5.94 -8.53 4.58
C LEU A 51 4.97 -8.06 5.67
N ASP A 52 4.63 -6.77 5.63
CA ASP A 52 3.75 -6.08 6.56
C ASP A 52 3.10 -4.87 5.84
N ALA A 53 1.87 -4.50 6.22
CA ALA A 53 1.22 -3.28 5.78
C ALA A 53 1.94 -2.01 6.28
N ALA A 54 2.88 -2.13 7.22
CA ALA A 54 3.84 -1.07 7.54
C ALA A 54 4.65 -0.62 6.32
N ILE A 55 4.84 -1.46 5.29
CA ILE A 55 5.53 -1.08 4.05
C ILE A 55 4.73 0.01 3.31
N PRO A 56 3.48 -0.21 2.85
CA PRO A 56 2.70 0.86 2.21
C PRO A 56 2.46 2.06 3.12
N LEU A 57 2.31 1.88 4.44
CA LEU A 57 2.25 3.00 5.39
C LEU A 57 3.53 3.84 5.35
N GLY A 58 4.70 3.21 5.37
CA GLY A 58 5.99 3.89 5.28
C GLY A 58 6.18 4.61 3.94
N VAL A 59 5.71 4.01 2.84
CA VAL A 59 5.75 4.64 1.51
C VAL A 59 4.89 5.90 1.49
N VAL A 60 3.63 5.83 1.90
CA VAL A 60 2.71 6.97 1.84
C VAL A 60 3.13 8.10 2.78
N HIS A 61 3.57 7.77 4.00
CA HIS A 61 3.86 8.77 5.03
C HIS A 61 5.33 9.22 5.05
N GLY A 62 6.22 8.50 4.39
CA GLY A 62 7.67 8.75 4.41
C GLY A 62 8.28 9.14 3.06
N ASP A 63 7.52 9.16 1.96
CA ASP A 63 8.03 9.57 0.65
C ASP A 63 8.28 11.08 0.60
N LEU A 64 9.56 11.44 0.55
CA LEU A 64 10.04 12.81 0.42
C LEU A 64 10.51 13.14 -1.01
N ASN A 65 10.14 12.33 -2.00
CA ASN A 65 10.69 12.35 -3.37
C ASN A 65 12.22 12.19 -3.40
N ASP A 66 12.77 11.43 -2.45
CA ASP A 66 14.21 11.19 -2.26
C ASP A 66 14.71 9.93 -2.99
N GLY A 67 13.81 9.23 -3.69
CA GLY A 67 14.11 7.99 -4.41
C GLY A 67 14.18 6.74 -3.52
N LEU A 68 13.74 6.82 -2.26
CA LEU A 68 13.70 5.70 -1.33
C LEU A 68 12.31 5.05 -1.32
N PHE A 69 12.12 4.05 -2.18
CA PHE A 69 10.91 3.21 -2.19
C PHE A 69 9.59 4.00 -2.38
N SER A 70 9.60 5.04 -3.21
CA SER A 70 8.38 5.78 -3.60
C SER A 70 7.24 4.85 -4.07
N ALA A 71 6.02 5.37 -4.13
CA ALA A 71 4.85 4.59 -4.55
C ALA A 71 5.00 3.90 -5.92
N SER A 72 5.70 4.53 -6.87
CA SER A 72 5.96 4.00 -8.22
C SER A 72 7.27 3.21 -8.35
N ASP A 73 8.05 3.06 -7.26
CA ASP A 73 9.27 2.26 -7.24
C ASP A 73 8.93 0.78 -7.52
N ASP A 74 9.71 0.14 -8.39
CA ASP A 74 9.40 -1.22 -8.81
C ASP A 74 9.56 -2.25 -7.69
N ARG A 75 10.44 -1.99 -6.73
CA ARG A 75 10.61 -2.78 -5.50
C ARG A 75 9.40 -2.65 -4.59
N THR A 76 8.83 -1.44 -4.48
CA THR A 76 7.60 -1.19 -3.73
C THR A 76 6.44 -1.98 -4.32
N LEU A 77 6.21 -1.87 -5.63
CA LEU A 77 5.13 -2.57 -6.32
C LEU A 77 5.29 -4.10 -6.26
N SER A 78 6.51 -4.63 -6.37
CA SER A 78 6.79 -6.05 -6.18
C SER A 78 6.47 -6.54 -4.76
N SER A 79 6.79 -5.71 -3.76
CA SER A 79 6.52 -6.01 -2.35
C SER A 79 5.01 -6.07 -2.08
N PHE A 80 4.24 -5.15 -2.64
CA PHE A 80 2.78 -5.12 -2.47
C PHE A 80 2.11 -6.30 -3.12
N TYR A 81 2.48 -6.63 -4.36
CA TYR A 81 1.97 -7.85 -5.01
C TYR A 81 2.20 -9.08 -4.11
N SER A 82 3.38 -9.18 -3.51
CA SER A 82 3.75 -10.31 -2.64
C SER A 82 3.00 -10.28 -1.30
N LEU A 83 2.69 -9.10 -0.76
CA LEU A 83 1.87 -8.89 0.44
C LEU A 83 0.39 -9.22 0.18
N GLU A 84 -0.14 -8.86 -0.98
CA GLU A 84 -1.54 -9.15 -1.30
C GLU A 84 -1.75 -10.62 -1.65
N ASP A 85 -0.84 -11.22 -2.43
CA ASP A 85 -0.94 -12.64 -2.82
C ASP A 85 -0.98 -13.57 -1.60
N GLY A 86 -0.18 -13.32 -0.57
CA GLY A 86 -0.24 -14.14 0.64
C GLY A 86 -1.50 -13.88 1.48
N PHE A 87 -2.03 -12.66 1.51
CA PHE A 87 -3.30 -12.38 2.23
C PHE A 87 -4.50 -13.07 1.59
N ILE A 88 -4.44 -13.44 0.30
CA ILE A 88 -5.47 -14.31 -0.31
C ILE A 88 -5.55 -15.66 0.44
N ARG A 89 -4.42 -16.21 0.87
CA ARG A 89 -4.36 -17.50 1.58
C ARG A 89 -4.54 -17.36 3.09
N GLU A 90 -4.12 -16.22 3.64
CA GLU A 90 -4.27 -15.93 5.07
C GLU A 90 -5.75 -15.83 5.46
N TYR A 91 -6.58 -15.12 4.69
CA TYR A 91 -7.98 -14.87 5.09
C TYR A 91 -8.98 -15.64 4.22
N THR A 92 -9.78 -16.51 4.83
CA THR A 92 -10.88 -17.21 4.14
C THR A 92 -11.83 -16.23 3.45
N LEU A 93 -12.03 -15.04 4.05
CA LEU A 93 -12.82 -13.96 3.48
C LEU A 93 -12.38 -13.60 2.06
N ASN A 94 -11.07 -13.52 1.81
CA ASN A 94 -10.52 -13.17 0.50
C ASN A 94 -10.81 -14.22 -0.56
N GLN A 95 -11.06 -15.47 -0.18
CA GLN A 95 -11.38 -16.57 -1.09
C GLN A 95 -12.88 -16.68 -1.36
N ARG A 96 -13.72 -16.32 -0.40
CA ARG A 96 -15.17 -16.49 -0.48
C ARG A 96 -15.91 -15.27 -1.01
N VAL A 97 -15.46 -14.07 -0.66
CA VAL A 97 -16.17 -12.82 -0.97
C VAL A 97 -15.44 -12.09 -2.09
N LYS A 98 -15.84 -12.35 -3.34
CA LYS A 98 -15.16 -11.82 -4.54
C LYS A 98 -15.82 -10.59 -5.15
N THR A 99 -17.10 -10.36 -4.88
CA THR A 99 -17.88 -9.26 -5.42
C THR A 99 -18.68 -8.56 -4.33
N ASP A 100 -19.03 -7.30 -4.54
CA ASP A 100 -20.00 -6.60 -3.69
C ASP A 100 -21.45 -7.03 -3.99
N ALA A 101 -22.41 -6.41 -3.29
CA ALA A 101 -23.84 -6.68 -3.46
C ALA A 101 -24.38 -6.37 -4.86
N THR A 102 -23.66 -5.58 -5.67
CA THR A 102 -24.01 -5.24 -7.05
C THR A 102 -23.30 -6.11 -8.09
N GLY A 103 -22.46 -7.05 -7.65
CA GLY A 103 -21.68 -7.93 -8.52
C GLY A 103 -20.34 -7.34 -8.97
N LEU A 104 -19.93 -6.16 -8.46
CA LEU A 104 -18.65 -5.56 -8.83
C LEU A 104 -17.50 -6.23 -8.07
N PRO A 105 -16.34 -6.45 -8.72
CA PRO A 105 -15.22 -7.16 -8.12
C PRO A 105 -14.62 -6.42 -6.92
N LEU A 106 -14.15 -7.17 -5.94
CA LEU A 106 -13.46 -6.70 -4.75
C LEU A 106 -11.99 -7.14 -4.76
N SER A 107 -11.10 -6.28 -4.25
CA SER A 107 -9.69 -6.64 -4.10
C SER A 107 -9.43 -7.39 -2.79
N VAL A 108 -8.16 -7.64 -2.48
CA VAL A 108 -7.72 -8.33 -1.27
C VAL A 108 -7.99 -7.48 -0.02
N ALA A 109 -8.55 -8.09 1.01
CA ALA A 109 -8.61 -7.57 2.38
C ALA A 109 -7.24 -7.74 3.03
N ILE A 110 -6.68 -6.64 3.56
CA ILE A 110 -5.30 -6.57 4.04
C ILE A 110 -5.29 -6.34 5.54
N GLY A 111 -4.52 -7.13 6.28
CA GLY A 111 -4.23 -6.92 7.70
C GLY A 111 -2.80 -6.42 7.91
N ARG A 112 -2.28 -6.54 9.13
CA ARG A 112 -0.93 -6.05 9.45
C ARG A 112 0.14 -6.92 8.79
N TYR A 113 0.18 -8.21 9.11
CA TYR A 113 1.16 -9.16 8.57
C TYR A 113 0.63 -10.60 8.66
N TYR A 114 1.23 -11.52 7.91
CA TYR A 114 0.84 -12.94 7.92
C TYR A 114 1.08 -13.60 9.27
N GLY A 115 0.16 -14.47 9.68
CA GLY A 115 0.22 -15.11 10.99
C GLY A 115 0.12 -14.14 12.17
N ASP A 116 -0.38 -12.92 11.97
CA ASP A 116 -0.80 -12.08 13.09
C ASP A 116 -1.86 -12.82 13.92
N VAL A 117 -1.83 -12.60 15.23
CA VAL A 117 -2.66 -13.29 16.22
C VAL A 117 -3.53 -12.31 17.00
N TYR A 118 -3.44 -11.00 16.74
CA TYR A 118 -4.29 -10.02 17.40
C TYR A 118 -5.63 -9.88 16.68
N ASP A 119 -6.69 -10.40 17.29
CA ASP A 119 -8.06 -10.38 16.75
C ASP A 119 -8.83 -9.06 17.04
N GLY A 120 -8.23 -8.11 17.74
CA GLY A 120 -8.86 -6.83 18.10
C GLY A 120 -9.62 -6.83 19.43
N SER A 121 -9.80 -7.99 20.08
CA SER A 121 -10.65 -8.10 21.29
C SER A 121 -10.04 -8.93 22.41
N SER A 122 -9.25 -9.93 22.07
CA SER A 122 -8.68 -10.91 22.98
C SER A 122 -7.19 -10.63 23.21
N MET A 123 -6.66 -11.12 24.34
CA MET A 123 -5.20 -11.18 24.51
C MET A 123 -4.58 -12.04 23.40
N PRO A 124 -3.62 -11.53 22.63
CA PRO A 124 -3.04 -12.27 21.51
C PRO A 124 -2.36 -13.56 22.00
N MET A 125 -2.83 -14.70 21.51
CA MET A 125 -2.31 -16.03 21.86
C MET A 125 -2.15 -16.88 20.60
N PRO A 126 -0.92 -17.20 20.17
CA PRO A 126 -0.67 -18.09 19.04
C PRO A 126 -1.42 -19.42 19.15
N GLY A 127 -2.09 -19.81 18.07
CA GLY A 127 -2.93 -21.01 18.02
C GLY A 127 -4.30 -20.88 18.70
N LYS A 128 -4.63 -19.72 19.29
CA LYS A 128 -5.94 -19.46 19.89
C LYS A 128 -6.67 -18.27 19.28
N THR A 129 -5.94 -17.19 18.98
CA THR A 129 -6.47 -16.00 18.34
C THR A 129 -5.78 -15.79 17.01
N LEU A 130 -6.51 -15.22 16.06
CA LEU A 130 -6.07 -15.03 14.69
C LEU A 130 -6.31 -13.58 14.30
N GLY A 131 -5.31 -12.97 13.68
CA GLY A 131 -5.39 -11.58 13.23
C GLY A 131 -6.33 -11.41 12.06
N ASN A 132 -6.91 -10.22 11.94
CA ASN A 132 -7.89 -9.92 10.92
C ASN A 132 -7.36 -8.90 9.88
N PRO A 133 -8.08 -8.72 8.77
CA PRO A 133 -8.00 -7.50 7.97
C PRO A 133 -8.23 -6.22 8.79
N TRP A 134 -7.53 -5.15 8.41
CA TRP A 134 -7.67 -3.82 8.97
C TRP A 134 -8.13 -2.84 7.88
N TYR A 135 -9.05 -1.94 8.23
CA TYR A 135 -9.55 -0.96 7.26
C TYR A 135 -8.42 -0.05 6.77
N LEU A 136 -7.59 0.47 7.68
CA LEU A 136 -6.46 1.33 7.31
C LEU A 136 -5.42 0.60 6.44
N CYS A 137 -5.16 -0.69 6.69
CA CYS A 137 -4.20 -1.47 5.91
C CYS A 137 -4.73 -1.76 4.50
N THR A 138 -6.05 -1.92 4.35
CA THR A 138 -6.68 -2.04 3.02
C THR A 138 -6.69 -0.69 2.30
N ALA A 139 -6.93 0.41 3.03
CA ALA A 139 -7.00 1.77 2.46
C ALA A 139 -5.63 2.26 1.98
N ILE A 140 -4.57 1.99 2.74
CA ILE A 140 -3.22 2.47 2.41
C ILE A 140 -2.63 1.78 1.17
N VAL A 141 -3.01 0.53 0.89
CA VAL A 141 -2.69 -0.14 -0.39
C VAL A 141 -3.37 0.56 -1.56
N ALA A 142 -4.65 0.94 -1.40
CA ALA A 142 -5.38 1.72 -2.40
C ALA A 142 -4.71 3.08 -2.63
N GLU A 143 -4.40 3.81 -1.55
CA GLU A 143 -3.71 5.10 -1.61
C GLU A 143 -2.37 5.00 -2.33
N THR A 144 -1.55 4.02 -1.97
CA THR A 144 -0.24 3.88 -2.60
C THR A 144 -0.37 3.56 -4.09
N THR A 145 -1.38 2.77 -4.47
CA THR A 145 -1.66 2.47 -5.89
C THR A 145 -2.11 3.73 -6.66
N TYR A 146 -2.98 4.57 -6.08
CA TYR A 146 -3.34 5.85 -6.68
C TYR A 146 -2.11 6.75 -6.85
N ARG A 147 -1.26 6.85 -5.83
CA ARG A 147 -0.01 7.63 -5.88
C ARG A 147 0.95 7.12 -6.93
N ALA A 148 1.07 5.79 -7.11
CA ALA A 148 1.89 5.20 -8.16
C ALA A 148 1.39 5.60 -9.56
N ALA A 149 0.07 5.52 -9.80
CA ALA A 149 -0.55 5.95 -11.05
C ALA A 149 -0.30 7.46 -11.30
N THR A 150 -0.51 8.30 -10.28
CA THR A 150 -0.22 9.74 -10.32
C THR A 150 1.24 10.01 -10.68
N ALA A 151 2.19 9.30 -10.05
CA ALA A 151 3.61 9.46 -10.33
C ALA A 151 3.95 9.10 -11.78
N TYR A 152 3.36 8.04 -12.34
CA TYR A 152 3.55 7.68 -13.74
C TYR A 152 2.99 8.72 -14.72
N ILE A 153 1.82 9.31 -14.42
CA ILE A 153 1.26 10.41 -15.22
C ILE A 153 2.19 11.62 -15.20
N LYS A 154 2.64 12.05 -14.02
CA LYS A 154 3.56 13.19 -13.87
C LYS A 154 4.90 12.95 -14.56
N ALA A 155 5.42 11.72 -14.53
CA ALA A 155 6.66 11.35 -15.21
C ALA A 155 6.52 11.24 -16.73
N GLY A 156 5.29 11.08 -17.25
CA GLY A 156 5.03 10.91 -18.68
C GLY A 156 5.48 9.57 -19.26
N ALA A 157 5.91 8.62 -18.43
CA ALA A 157 6.32 7.28 -18.85
C ALA A 157 6.24 6.25 -17.70
N ILE A 158 6.11 4.98 -18.07
CA ILE A 158 6.19 3.82 -17.16
C ILE A 158 7.34 2.93 -17.62
N LYS A 159 8.31 2.70 -16.73
CA LYS A 159 9.33 1.66 -16.93
C LYS A 159 8.84 0.35 -16.30
N VAL A 160 8.51 -0.62 -17.14
CA VAL A 160 8.17 -1.98 -16.71
C VAL A 160 9.46 -2.78 -16.58
N THR A 161 9.74 -3.25 -15.36
CA THR A 161 10.89 -4.10 -15.00
C THR A 161 10.38 -5.47 -14.57
N ALA A 162 11.28 -6.45 -14.39
CA ALA A 162 10.91 -7.75 -13.86
C ALA A 162 10.23 -7.70 -12.48
N LEU A 163 10.46 -6.63 -11.69
CA LEU A 163 9.90 -6.47 -10.35
C LEU A 163 8.44 -6.00 -10.42
N ASN A 164 8.16 -4.83 -11.01
CA ASN A 164 6.78 -4.32 -11.08
C ASN A 164 5.89 -5.09 -12.05
N GLN A 165 6.48 -5.82 -13.01
CA GLN A 165 5.75 -6.75 -13.87
C GLN A 165 5.02 -7.83 -13.07
N ARG A 166 5.47 -8.16 -11.85
CA ARG A 166 4.74 -9.06 -10.93
C ARG A 166 3.36 -8.51 -10.56
N LEU A 167 3.26 -7.22 -10.25
CA LEU A 167 1.97 -6.58 -10.01
C LEU A 167 1.17 -6.45 -11.30
N PHE A 168 1.79 -5.96 -12.38
CA PHE A 168 1.08 -5.67 -13.63
C PHE A 168 0.51 -6.94 -14.27
N ASN A 169 1.29 -8.02 -14.33
CA ASN A 169 0.85 -9.26 -14.96
C ASN A 169 0.34 -10.31 -13.95
N GLY A 170 0.47 -10.04 -12.66
CA GLY A 170 -0.03 -10.93 -11.61
C GLY A 170 -1.54 -11.13 -11.71
N PRO A 171 -2.06 -12.32 -11.35
CA PRO A 171 -3.48 -12.61 -11.43
C PRO A 171 -4.28 -11.76 -10.45
N GLN A 172 -5.49 -11.38 -10.86
CA GLN A 172 -6.46 -10.77 -9.95
C GLN A 172 -6.87 -11.79 -8.87
N PRO A 173 -7.12 -11.35 -7.61
CA PRO A 173 -7.22 -9.95 -7.19
C PRO A 173 -5.92 -9.28 -6.72
N ALA A 174 -4.77 -9.97 -6.60
CA ALA A 174 -3.53 -9.38 -6.07
C ALA A 174 -2.66 -8.69 -7.13
N GLY A 175 -2.92 -8.93 -8.42
CA GLY A 175 -2.31 -8.20 -9.54
C GLY A 175 -3.34 -7.63 -10.50
N LEU A 176 -2.88 -6.95 -11.54
CA LEU A 176 -3.76 -6.28 -12.51
C LEU A 176 -4.33 -7.24 -13.57
N GLY A 177 -3.70 -8.40 -13.77
CA GLY A 177 -4.09 -9.38 -14.78
C GLY A 177 -3.77 -8.92 -16.22
N LEU A 178 -2.79 -8.04 -16.39
CA LEU A 178 -2.34 -7.60 -17.71
C LEU A 178 -1.35 -8.61 -18.32
N ASN A 179 -0.98 -8.34 -19.57
CA ASN A 179 0.13 -9.00 -20.23
C ASN A 179 0.98 -7.92 -20.92
N VAL A 180 1.84 -7.28 -20.13
CA VAL A 180 2.76 -6.22 -20.58
C VAL A 180 4.19 -6.73 -20.52
N ALA A 181 4.97 -6.47 -21.56
CA ALA A 181 6.39 -6.82 -21.60
C ALA A 181 7.25 -5.82 -20.81
N GLN A 182 8.50 -6.20 -20.51
CA GLN A 182 9.46 -5.24 -19.97
C GLN A 182 9.82 -4.20 -21.03
N GLY A 183 9.98 -2.96 -20.62
CA GLY A 183 10.19 -1.85 -21.54
C GLY A 183 9.85 -0.51 -20.90
N THR A 184 9.98 0.56 -21.67
CA THR A 184 9.51 1.89 -21.27
C THR A 184 8.37 2.31 -22.18
N TYR A 185 7.23 2.62 -21.59
CA TYR A 185 6.01 3.02 -22.28
C TYR A 185 5.78 4.51 -22.03
N ALA A 186 5.83 5.32 -23.07
CA ALA A 186 5.52 6.75 -22.99
C ALA A 186 4.01 6.98 -22.77
N SER A 187 3.62 8.13 -22.24
CA SER A 187 2.22 8.49 -21.93
C SER A 187 1.26 8.39 -23.11
N THR A 188 1.77 8.49 -24.34
CA THR A 188 1.00 8.36 -25.58
C THR A 188 0.69 6.91 -25.95
N SER A 189 1.39 5.92 -25.38
CA SER A 189 1.25 4.51 -25.74
C SER A 189 -0.05 3.88 -25.20
N PRO A 190 -0.65 2.91 -25.92
CA PRO A 190 -1.79 2.16 -25.42
C PRO A 190 -1.52 1.41 -24.11
N GLU A 191 -0.31 0.87 -23.93
CA GLU A 191 0.09 0.14 -22.73
C GLU A 191 0.16 1.05 -21.51
N PHE A 192 0.70 2.27 -21.67
CA PHE A 192 0.70 3.26 -20.60
C PHE A 192 -0.72 3.54 -20.10
N LYS A 193 -1.63 3.89 -21.03
CA LYS A 193 -3.02 4.20 -20.71
C LYS A 193 -3.72 3.02 -20.03
N ARG A 194 -3.46 1.81 -20.52
CA ARG A 194 -4.02 0.57 -19.94
C ARG A 194 -3.50 0.33 -18.52
N ILE A 195 -2.20 0.49 -18.26
CA ILE A 195 -1.62 0.30 -16.91
C ILE A 195 -2.21 1.32 -15.93
N VAL A 196 -2.26 2.60 -16.29
CA VAL A 196 -2.81 3.65 -15.41
C VAL A 196 -4.30 3.40 -15.11
N SER A 197 -5.08 3.05 -16.13
CA SER A 197 -6.50 2.72 -15.97
C SER A 197 -6.71 1.51 -15.05
N GLU A 198 -5.91 0.45 -15.21
CA GLU A 198 -6.01 -0.73 -14.35
C GLU A 198 -5.51 -0.47 -12.93
N LEU A 199 -4.46 0.31 -12.73
CA LEU A 199 -4.03 0.74 -11.38
C LEU A 199 -5.16 1.51 -10.66
N THR A 200 -5.82 2.42 -11.37
CA THR A 200 -6.98 3.16 -10.83
C THR A 200 -8.11 2.20 -10.43
N THR A 201 -8.46 1.29 -11.34
CA THR A 201 -9.51 0.29 -11.12
C THR A 201 -9.16 -0.67 -9.97
N TYR A 202 -7.89 -1.05 -9.85
CA TYR A 202 -7.36 -1.91 -8.80
C TYR A 202 -7.47 -1.26 -7.42
N ALA A 203 -7.10 0.01 -7.31
CA ALA A 203 -7.25 0.79 -6.09
C ALA A 203 -8.74 0.99 -5.73
N ASP A 204 -9.61 1.25 -6.71
CA ASP A 204 -11.07 1.35 -6.50
C ASP A 204 -11.66 0.05 -5.93
N LYS A 205 -11.14 -1.12 -6.33
CA LYS A 205 -11.55 -2.43 -5.78
C LYS A 205 -11.20 -2.60 -4.30
N HIS A 206 -10.15 -1.96 -3.80
CA HIS A 206 -9.81 -1.94 -2.36
C HIS A 206 -10.74 -1.02 -1.57
N ILE A 207 -11.04 0.17 -2.11
CA ILE A 207 -12.03 1.08 -1.50
C ILE A 207 -13.41 0.41 -1.44
N ARG A 208 -13.79 -0.32 -2.50
CA ARG A 208 -15.03 -1.12 -2.51
C ARG A 208 -15.03 -2.22 -1.45
N ARG A 209 -13.89 -2.89 -1.21
CA ARG A 209 -13.73 -3.89 -0.13
C ARG A 209 -14.03 -3.27 1.24
N ILE A 210 -13.46 -2.10 1.51
CA ILE A 210 -13.72 -1.35 2.75
C ILE A 210 -15.20 -1.00 2.87
N LYS A 211 -15.79 -0.45 1.81
CA LYS A 211 -17.21 -0.08 1.79
C LYS A 211 -18.13 -1.28 2.04
N PHE A 212 -17.77 -2.45 1.49
CA PHE A 212 -18.57 -3.67 1.62
C PHE A 212 -18.53 -4.25 3.04
N HIS A 213 -17.42 -4.11 3.77
CA HIS A 213 -17.26 -4.62 5.12
C HIS A 213 -17.43 -3.58 6.23
N GLY A 214 -17.59 -2.30 5.88
CA GLY A 214 -17.86 -1.24 6.84
C GLY A 214 -19.11 -1.53 7.67
N ALA A 215 -19.09 -1.12 8.94
CA ALA A 215 -20.26 -1.22 9.79
C ALA A 215 -21.39 -0.29 9.29
N ALA A 216 -22.56 -0.37 9.94
CA ALA A 216 -23.71 0.46 9.60
C ALA A 216 -23.31 1.94 9.45
N ASN A 217 -23.92 2.66 8.51
CA ASN A 217 -23.62 4.07 8.23
C ASN A 217 -22.14 4.38 7.91
N PHE A 218 -21.38 3.39 7.40
CA PHE A 218 -19.95 3.50 7.11
C PHE A 218 -19.08 3.77 8.33
N HIS A 219 -19.48 3.26 9.50
CA HIS A 219 -18.61 3.22 10.67
C HIS A 219 -17.40 2.31 10.39
N LEU A 220 -16.20 2.80 10.66
CA LEU A 220 -14.93 2.10 10.41
C LEU A 220 -14.24 1.77 11.74
N ASN A 221 -14.32 0.51 12.14
CA ASN A 221 -13.58 0.00 13.28
C ASN A 221 -12.07 -0.10 12.99
N GLU A 222 -11.32 -0.68 13.91
CA GLU A 222 -9.95 -1.11 13.67
C GLU A 222 -9.89 -2.24 12.62
N GLN A 223 -10.75 -3.26 12.76
CA GLN A 223 -10.68 -4.51 12.01
C GLN A 223 -12.03 -4.93 11.43
N TYR A 224 -12.00 -5.88 10.49
CA TYR A 224 -13.18 -6.67 10.11
C TYR A 224 -12.78 -8.12 10.02
N ASN A 225 -13.63 -9.00 10.56
CA ASN A 225 -13.32 -10.39 10.83
C ASN A 225 -12.86 -11.15 9.58
N ARG A 226 -11.76 -11.91 9.70
CA ARG A 226 -11.09 -12.62 8.60
C ARG A 226 -11.91 -13.70 7.89
N ASP A 227 -13.03 -14.12 8.49
CA ASP A 227 -13.90 -15.17 7.95
C ASP A 227 -15.29 -14.63 7.59
N THR A 228 -15.89 -13.82 8.46
CA THR A 228 -17.26 -13.31 8.29
C THR A 228 -17.32 -11.93 7.66
N GLY A 229 -16.25 -11.14 7.76
CA GLY A 229 -16.21 -9.77 7.28
C GLY A 229 -17.01 -8.76 8.11
N PHE A 230 -17.50 -9.13 9.30
CA PHE A 230 -18.13 -8.19 10.23
C PHE A 230 -17.10 -7.32 10.93
N ALA A 231 -17.43 -6.05 11.17
CA ALA A 231 -16.57 -5.12 11.92
C ALA A 231 -16.24 -5.67 13.32
N GLN A 232 -14.97 -5.51 13.73
CA GLN A 232 -14.41 -6.03 14.97
C GLN A 232 -13.30 -5.09 15.49
N GLY A 233 -12.95 -5.22 16.77
CA GLY A 233 -11.93 -4.39 17.40
C GLY A 233 -12.46 -3.02 17.82
N VAL A 234 -11.55 -2.06 17.99
CA VAL A 234 -11.89 -0.70 18.45
C VAL A 234 -12.90 -0.06 17.50
N ASN A 235 -14.04 0.39 18.04
CA ASN A 235 -15.04 1.13 17.27
C ASN A 235 -14.50 2.48 16.84
N ASP A 236 -14.86 2.91 15.63
CA ASP A 236 -14.58 4.26 15.15
C ASP A 236 -13.11 4.66 15.26
N LEU A 237 -12.21 3.79 14.83
CA LEU A 237 -10.78 4.05 14.93
C LEU A 237 -10.42 5.26 14.05
N THR A 238 -9.99 6.35 14.67
CA THR A 238 -9.64 7.61 13.99
C THR A 238 -8.72 7.39 12.79
N TRP A 239 -7.76 6.48 12.89
CA TRP A 239 -6.83 6.20 11.80
C TRP A 239 -7.47 5.50 10.61
N SER A 240 -8.48 4.63 10.83
CA SER A 240 -9.26 4.04 9.72
C SER A 240 -9.97 5.11 8.89
N TYR A 241 -10.51 6.14 9.55
CA TYR A 241 -11.10 7.30 8.85
C TYR A 241 -10.04 8.15 8.15
N ALA A 242 -8.93 8.47 8.83
CA ALA A 242 -7.86 9.27 8.24
C ALA A 242 -7.28 8.61 6.98
N ALA A 243 -7.08 7.28 7.00
CA ALA A 243 -6.60 6.52 5.85
C ALA A 243 -7.58 6.53 4.68
N MET A 244 -8.90 6.53 4.94
CA MET A 244 -9.90 6.67 3.88
C MET A 244 -9.92 8.07 3.28
N LEU A 245 -9.76 9.11 4.11
CA LEU A 245 -9.69 10.50 3.65
C LEU A 245 -8.44 10.74 2.80
N SER A 246 -7.27 10.23 3.21
CA SER A 246 -6.02 10.36 2.46
C SER A 246 -6.06 9.57 1.15
N ALA A 247 -6.61 8.35 1.16
CA ALA A 247 -6.82 7.57 -0.07
C ALA A 247 -7.76 8.29 -1.05
N ASN A 248 -8.83 8.93 -0.56
CA ASN A 248 -9.73 9.73 -1.39
C ASN A 248 -9.03 10.97 -1.97
N ALA A 249 -8.20 11.66 -1.19
CA ALA A 249 -7.42 12.79 -1.68
C ALA A 249 -6.45 12.38 -2.81
N ALA A 250 -5.74 11.26 -2.64
CA ALA A 250 -4.87 10.71 -3.69
C ALA A 250 -5.64 10.32 -4.96
N ARG A 251 -6.86 9.80 -4.80
CA ARG A 251 -7.76 9.49 -5.93
C ARG A 251 -8.23 10.74 -6.68
N GLU A 252 -8.60 11.80 -5.96
CA GLU A 252 -9.03 13.05 -6.59
C GLU A 252 -7.88 13.76 -7.32
N GLU A 253 -6.65 13.69 -6.79
CA GLU A 253 -5.46 14.15 -7.50
C GLU A 253 -5.26 13.38 -8.83
N LEU A 254 -5.35 12.05 -8.79
CA LEU A 254 -5.22 11.22 -9.98
C LEU A 254 -6.28 11.56 -11.04
N LYS A 255 -7.53 11.76 -10.62
CA LYS A 255 -8.62 12.17 -11.50
C LYS A 255 -8.36 13.52 -12.15
N ALA A 256 -7.87 14.51 -11.40
CA ALA A 256 -7.58 15.84 -11.93
C ALA A 256 -6.49 15.82 -13.02
N LEU A 257 -5.57 14.86 -12.97
CA LEU A 257 -4.52 14.68 -13.99
C LEU A 257 -4.94 13.81 -15.19
N SER A 258 -6.04 13.06 -15.04
CA SER A 258 -6.52 12.11 -16.05
C SER A 258 -7.76 12.59 -16.81
N ALA A 259 -8.33 13.74 -16.40
CA ALA A 259 -9.44 14.42 -17.07
C ALA A 259 -8.95 15.21 -18.30
#